data_AF-A0A2N2W6U3-F1
#
_entry.id   AF-A0A2N2W6U3-F1
#
_cell.length_a   1.000
_cell.length_b   1.000
_cell.length_c   1.000
_cell.angle_alpha   90.00
_cell.angle_beta   90.00
_cell.angle_gamma   90.00
#
_symmetry.space_group_name_H-M   'P 1'
#
loop_
_entity.id
_entity.type
_entity.pdbx_description
1 polymer ?
#
loop_
_entity_poly.entity_id
_entity_poly.type
_entity_poly.pdbx_seq_one_letter_code
_entity_poly.pdbx_strand_id
1 'polypeptide(L)' 'KIASVPVSPFYHNQADNKVLRFCFAKTTETLEKAAEVICRI' A
#
# COMPACT_ATOMS: atom_id res chain seq x y z
N LYS A 1 -11.76 -0.93 3.70
CA LYS A 1 -10.54 -1.56 4.31
C LYS A 1 -9.55 -1.83 3.19
N ILE A 2 -8.27 -1.48 3.36
CA ILE A 2 -7.22 -1.66 2.33
C ILE A 2 -6.11 -2.55 2.89
N ALA A 3 -5.61 -3.46 2.06
CA ALA A 3 -4.42 -4.25 2.36
C ALA A 3 -3.16 -3.56 1.81
N SER A 4 -2.07 -3.62 2.57
CA SER A 4 -0.75 -3.11 2.16
C SER A 4 0.34 -4.07 2.63
N VAL A 5 1.52 -3.96 2.03
CA VAL A 5 2.71 -4.73 2.43
C VAL A 5 3.78 -3.75 2.92
N PRO A 6 4.28 -3.85 4.17
CA PRO A 6 5.40 -3.03 4.60
C PRO A 6 6.66 -3.41 3.82
N VAL A 7 7.47 -2.42 3.42
CA VAL A 7 8.71 -2.69 2.68
C VAL A 7 9.89 -3.00 3.61
N SER A 8 9.80 -2.66 4.89
CA SER A 8 10.89 -2.85 5.86
C SER A 8 11.39 -4.29 6.00
N PRO A 9 10.56 -5.36 5.92
CA PRO A 9 11.07 -6.74 5.97
C PRO A 9 11.96 -7.13 4.79
N PHE A 10 11.95 -6.35 3.71
CA PHE A 10 12.73 -6.61 2.50
C PHE A 10 14.09 -5.89 2.49
N TYR A 11 14.39 -5.05 3.47
CA TYR A 11 15.68 -4.40 3.60
C TYR A 11 16.65 -5.23 4.45
N HIS A 12 17.84 -5.47 3.91
CA HIS A 12 18.89 -6.22 4.61
C HIS A 12 19.40 -5.53 5.88
N ASN A 13 19.33 -4.20 5.95
CA ASN A 13 19.84 -3.39 7.05
C ASN A 13 18.78 -3.02 8.11
N GLN A 14 17.63 -3.70 8.13
CA GLN A 14 16.51 -3.44 9.06
C GLN A 14 16.01 -1.97 9.05
N ALA A 15 16.24 -1.24 7.96
CA ALA A 15 15.76 0.14 7.84
C ALA A 15 14.23 0.18 7.87
N ASP A 16 13.66 0.96 8.79
CA ASP A 16 12.21 1.16 8.89
C ASP A 16 11.84 2.60 8.50
N ASN A 17 11.74 2.81 7.18
CA ASN A 17 11.38 4.09 6.59
C ASN A 17 9.87 4.39 6.67
N LYS A 18 9.07 3.54 7.32
CA LYS A 18 7.60 3.67 7.44
C LYS A 18 6.87 3.77 6.09
N VAL A 19 7.36 3.03 5.08
CA VAL A 19 6.78 2.98 3.72
C VAL A 19 5.94 1.71 3.53
N LEU A 20 4.81 1.85 2.82
CA LEU A 20 3.91 0.77 2.45
C LEU A 20 3.86 0.59 0.93
N ARG A 21 3.86 -0.67 0.46
CA ARG A 21 3.68 -1.05 -0.95
C ARG A 21 2.24 -1.46 -1.22
N PHE A 22 1.66 -0.93 -2.30
CA PHE A 22 0.36 -1.32 -2.84
C PHE A 22 0.51 -1.97 -4.22
N CYS A 23 -0.42 -2.87 -4.58
CA CYS A 23 -0.46 -3.51 -5.89
C CYS A 23 -1.59 -2.92 -6.73
N PHE A 24 -1.23 -2.38 -7.90
CA PHE A 24 -2.17 -1.70 -8.81
C PHE A 24 -2.69 -2.60 -9.95
N ALA A 25 -2.20 -3.83 -10.07
CA ALA A 25 -2.69 -4.82 -11.03
C ALA A 25 -4.07 -5.37 -10.59
N LYS A 26 -5.09 -4.51 -10.69
CA LYS A 26 -6.48 -4.70 -10.25
C LYS A 26 -7.44 -4.03 -11.26
N THR A 27 -8.74 -4.28 -11.13
CA THR A 27 -9.76 -3.60 -11.94
C THR A 27 -9.86 -2.12 -11.57
N THR A 28 -10.28 -1.27 -12.51
CA THR A 28 -10.51 0.17 -12.27
C THR A 28 -11.41 0.42 -11.07
N GLU A 29 -12.52 -0.32 -10.97
CA GLU A 29 -13.44 -0.25 -9.82
C GLU A 29 -12.74 -0.51 -8.48
N THR A 30 -11.82 -1.46 -8.44
CA THR A 30 -11.05 -1.75 -7.21
C THR A 30 -10.12 -0.59 -6.86
N LEU A 31 -9.50 0.03 -7.86
CA LEU A 31 -8.58 1.15 -7.69
C LEU A 31 -9.34 2.41 -7.20
N GLU A 32 -10.52 2.69 -7.75
CA GLU A 32 -11.37 3.80 -7.34
C GLU A 32 -11.82 3.66 -5.88
N LYS A 33 -12.33 2.48 -5.51
CA LYS A 33 -12.70 2.17 -4.11
C LYS A 33 -11.52 2.31 -3.14
N ALA A 34 -10.32 1.95 -3.57
CA ALA A 34 -9.11 2.14 -2.77
C ALA A 34 -8.74 3.63 -2.64
N ALA A 35 -8.81 4.39 -3.73
CA ALA A 35 -8.53 5.82 -3.73
C ALA A 35 -9.47 6.59 -2.79
N GLU A 36 -10.77 6.28 -2.81
CA GLU A 36 -11.76 6.91 -1.91
C GLU A 36 -11.42 6.74 -0.43
N VAL A 37 -10.90 5.56 -0.04
CA VAL A 37 -10.51 5.30 1.35
C VAL A 37 -9.21 6.03 1.70
N ILE A 38 -8.22 6.04 0.79
CA ILE A 38 -6.92 6.70 1.02
C ILE A 38 -7.09 8.21 1.14
N CYS A 39 -7.89 8.85 0.29
CA CYS A 39 -8.10 10.29 0.30
C CYS A 39 -8.87 10.83 1.52
N ARG A 40 -9.40 9.96 2.38
CA ARG A 40 -10.10 10.34 3.62
C ARG A 40 -9.22 10.29 4.87
N ILE A 41 -7.95 9.89 4.72
CA ILE A 41 -6.95 9.76 5.79
C ILE A 41 -6.03 10.98 5.73
#